data_AF-A0A257W9T6-F1
#
_entry.id   AF-A0A257W9T6-F1
#
_cell.length_a   1.000
_cell.length_b   1.000
_cell.length_c   1.000
_cell.angle_alpha   90.00
_cell.angle_beta   90.00
_cell.angle_gamma   90.00
#
_symmetry.space_group_name_H-M   'P 1'
#
loop_
_entity.id
_entity.type
_entity.pdbx_description
1 polymer ?
#
loop_
_entity_poly.entity_id
_entity_poly.type
_entity_poly.pdbx_seq_one_letter_code
_entity_poly.pdbx_strand_id
1 'polypeptide(L)' 'GHVAAAFGVPHVKEEKSITRQIDGKDEVLVRTVTAQRWTFVIDKDGKIAAKNTKVAAAEDSQAILKMIADLK' A
#
# COMPACT_ATOMS: atom_id res chain seq x y z
N GLY A 1 -5.43 -8.31 6.33
CA GLY A 1 -4.43 -9.39 6.16
C GLY A 1 -4.73 -10.28 4.95
N HIS A 2 -5.90 -10.91 4.91
CA HIS A 2 -6.26 -11.87 3.85
C HIS A 2 -6.12 -11.31 2.42
N VAL A 3 -6.69 -10.13 2.16
CA VAL A 3 -6.57 -9.46 0.84
C VAL A 3 -5.11 -9.17 0.51
N ALA A 4 -4.34 -8.59 1.44
CA ALA A 4 -2.92 -8.32 1.25
C ALA A 4 -2.12 -9.59 0.87
N ALA A 5 -2.41 -10.73 1.52
CA ALA A 5 -1.79 -12.01 1.18
C ALA A 5 -2.15 -12.50 -0.23
N ALA A 6 -3.42 -12.39 -0.63
CA ALA A 6 -3.89 -12.82 -1.95
C ALA A 6 -3.18 -12.10 -3.11
N PHE A 7 -2.79 -10.84 -2.90
CA PHE A 7 -2.05 -10.05 -3.88
C PHE A 7 -0.53 -10.06 -3.66
N GLY A 8 0.00 -10.74 -2.64
CA GLY A 8 1.44 -10.74 -2.34
C GLY A 8 1.95 -9.37 -1.86
N VAL A 9 1.09 -8.61 -1.18
CA VAL A 9 1.41 -7.36 -0.49
C VAL A 9 2.08 -7.69 0.82
N PRO A 10 3.29 -7.16 1.08
CA PRO A 10 3.90 -7.26 2.39
C PRO A 10 2.96 -6.70 3.46
N HIS A 11 2.81 -7.44 4.56
CA HIS A 11 2.02 -7.00 5.69
C HIS A 11 2.64 -7.51 6.98
N VAL A 12 2.51 -6.72 8.03
CA VAL A 12 2.97 -7.06 9.36
C VAL A 12 1.76 -7.41 10.21
N LYS A 13 1.79 -8.59 10.83
CA LYS A 13 0.82 -8.99 11.86
C LYS A 13 1.40 -8.55 13.20
N GLU A 14 0.86 -7.48 13.74
CA GLU A 14 1.25 -6.92 15.02
C GLU A 14 0.05 -6.14 15.57
N GLU A 15 -0.12 -6.18 16.87
CA GLU A 15 -1.10 -5.35 17.54
C GLU A 15 -0.50 -3.97 17.80
N LYS A 16 -1.18 -2.92 17.33
CA LYS A 16 -0.84 -1.52 17.58
C LYS A 16 -2.10 -0.77 17.92
N SER A 17 -2.02 0.16 18.86
CA SER A 17 -3.13 1.02 19.24
C SER A 17 -2.76 2.49 19.08
N ILE A 18 -3.76 3.31 18.78
CA ILE A 18 -3.67 4.78 18.83
C ILE A 18 -4.87 5.31 19.58
N THR A 19 -4.67 6.36 20.38
CA THR A 19 -5.78 7.11 20.99
C THR A 19 -6.14 8.29 20.10
N ARG A 20 -7.43 8.49 19.85
CA ARG A 20 -7.97 9.60 19.05
C ARG A 20 -9.24 10.15 19.69
N GLN A 21 -9.38 11.46 19.65
CA GLN A 21 -10.64 12.09 20.03
C GLN A 21 -11.65 11.91 18.88
N ILE A 22 -12.77 11.25 19.16
CA ILE A 22 -13.90 11.05 18.25
C ILE A 22 -15.15 11.48 19.02
N ASP A 23 -15.93 12.41 18.46
CA ASP A 23 -17.13 12.97 19.10
C ASP A 23 -16.91 13.48 20.53
N GLY A 24 -15.74 14.09 20.76
CA GLY A 24 -15.36 14.65 22.06
C GLY A 24 -14.90 13.62 23.10
N LYS A 25 -14.86 12.33 22.76
CA LYS A 25 -14.37 11.23 23.62
C LYS A 25 -13.04 10.69 23.12
N ASP A 26 -12.18 10.31 24.05
CA ASP A 26 -10.95 9.60 23.71
C ASP A 26 -11.26 8.12 23.44
N GLU A 27 -11.10 7.72 22.19
CA GLU A 27 -11.32 6.36 21.72
C GLU A 27 -9.96 5.69 21.43
N VAL A 28 -9.82 4.42 21.84
CA VAL A 28 -8.64 3.61 21.54
C VAL A 28 -8.91 2.76 20.30
N LEU A 29 -8.20 3.06 19.22
CA LEU A 29 -8.29 2.33 17.97
C LEU A 29 -7.19 1.28 17.91
N VAL A 30 -7.57 0.01 17.95
CA VAL A 30 -6.64 -1.12 17.86
C VAL A 30 -6.62 -1.68 16.43
N ARG A 31 -5.42 -1.91 15.89
CA ARG A 31 -5.20 -2.66 14.66
C ARG A 31 -4.31 -3.86 14.94
N THR A 32 -4.64 -5.00 14.36
CA THR A 32 -3.89 -6.26 14.49
C THR A 32 -3.07 -6.62 13.25
N VAL A 33 -3.21 -5.81 12.18
CA VAL A 33 -2.46 -5.98 10.94
C VAL A 33 -2.21 -4.63 10.29
N THR A 34 -1.01 -4.46 9.76
CA THR A 34 -0.62 -3.30 8.96
C THR A 34 -0.19 -3.78 7.58
N ALA A 35 -0.98 -3.47 6.54
CA ALA A 35 -0.57 -3.68 5.16
C ALA A 35 0.44 -2.60 4.76
N GLN A 36 1.55 -2.99 4.14
CA GLN A 36 2.54 -2.04 3.63
C GLN A 36 2.06 -1.45 2.30
N ARG A 37 2.57 -0.26 1.96
CA ARG A 37 2.32 0.37 0.66
C ARG A 37 3.17 -0.29 -0.41
N TRP A 38 2.59 -0.43 -1.58
CA TRP A 38 3.23 -0.95 -2.78
C TRP A 38 2.55 -0.33 -4.01
N THR A 39 3.28 -0.22 -5.10
CA THR A 39 2.80 0.27 -6.39
C THR A 39 3.14 -0.76 -7.44
N PHE A 40 2.20 -1.12 -8.30
CA PHE A 40 2.44 -2.06 -9.39
C PHE A 40 1.83 -1.55 -10.69
N VAL A 41 2.45 -1.89 -11.81
CA VAL A 41 1.94 -1.61 -13.16
C VAL A 41 1.56 -2.93 -13.78
N ILE A 42 0.32 -3.02 -14.27
CA ILE A 42 -0.15 -4.17 -15.06
C ILE A 42 -0.12 -3.76 -16.53
N ASP A 43 0.54 -4.56 -17.37
CA ASP A 43 0.56 -4.33 -18.81
C ASP A 43 -0.78 -4.70 -19.48
N LYS A 44 -0.87 -4.49 -20.79
CA LYS A 44 -2.08 -4.79 -21.56
C LYS A 44 -2.36 -6.30 -21.67
N ASP A 45 -1.37 -7.15 -21.43
CA ASP A 45 -1.51 -8.60 -21.40
C ASP A 45 -1.93 -9.12 -20.02
N GLY A 46 -2.18 -8.22 -19.06
CA GLY A 46 -2.59 -8.55 -17.69
C GLY A 46 -1.44 -9.04 -16.80
N LYS A 47 -0.18 -8.85 -17.21
CA LYS A 47 1.00 -9.24 -16.43
C LYS A 47 1.55 -8.06 -15.64
N ILE A 48 2.26 -8.36 -14.55
CA ILE A 48 2.92 -7.34 -13.72
C ILE A 48 4.19 -6.88 -14.45
N ALA A 49 4.17 -5.66 -14.99
CA ALA A 49 5.30 -5.02 -15.66
C ALA A 49 6.27 -4.36 -14.66
N ALA A 50 5.77 -3.90 -13.51
CA ALA A 50 6.60 -3.38 -12.41
C ALA A 50 5.96 -3.57 -11.06
N LYS A 51 6.82 -3.62 -10.02
CA LYS A 51 6.45 -3.69 -8.62
C LYS A 51 7.43 -2.86 -7.77
N ASN A 52 6.95 -1.79 -7.16
CA ASN A 52 7.65 -1.04 -6.11
C ASN A 52 7.09 -1.41 -4.74
N THR A 53 7.93 -1.96 -3.85
CA THR A 53 7.57 -2.30 -2.46
C THR A 53 8.12 -1.31 -1.43
N LYS A 54 8.89 -0.31 -1.88
CA LYS A 54 9.44 0.78 -1.07
C LYS A 54 8.79 2.11 -1.50
N VAL A 55 7.47 2.17 -1.35
CA VAL A 55 6.66 3.29 -1.85
C VAL A 55 7.01 4.59 -1.16
N ALA A 56 7.34 5.59 -1.97
CA ALA A 56 7.38 7.00 -1.59
C ALA A 56 6.17 7.67 -2.23
N ALA A 57 5.05 7.75 -1.50
CA ALA A 57 3.75 8.10 -2.07
C ALA A 57 3.73 9.43 -2.86
N ALA A 58 4.55 10.40 -2.47
CA ALA A 58 4.68 11.68 -3.16
C ALA A 58 5.39 11.56 -4.52
N GLU A 59 6.34 10.63 -4.66
CA GLU A 59 7.22 10.48 -5.82
C GLU A 59 6.73 9.37 -6.77
N ASP A 60 6.02 8.38 -6.23
CA ASP A 60 5.57 7.20 -6.97
C ASP A 60 4.72 7.58 -8.19
N SER A 61 3.87 8.60 -8.12
CA SER A 61 3.05 9.04 -9.26
C SER A 61 3.90 9.48 -10.46
N GLN A 62 4.96 10.25 -10.22
CA GLN A 62 5.88 10.71 -11.26
C GLN A 62 6.73 9.56 -11.81
N ALA A 63 7.22 8.68 -10.94
CA ALA A 63 7.99 7.51 -11.34
C ALA A 63 7.19 6.57 -12.26
N ILE A 64 5.91 6.35 -11.95
CA ILE A 64 5.01 5.53 -12.78
C ILE A 64 4.74 6.20 -14.13
N LEU A 65 4.48 7.52 -14.17
CA LEU A 65 4.27 8.23 -15.43
C LEU A 65 5.49 8.13 -16.35
N LYS A 66 6.70 8.27 -15.81
CA LYS A 66 7.95 8.09 -16.57
C LYS A 66 8.08 6.67 -17.10
N MET A 67 7.85 5.67 -16.24
CA MET A 67 7.92 4.26 -16.65
C MET A 67 6.93 3.93 -17.77
N ILE A 68 5.69 4.41 -17.70
CA ILE A 68 4.68 4.17 -18.74
C ILE A 68 5.07 4.85 -20.05
N ALA A 69 5.73 6.01 -20.00
CA ALA A 69 6.23 6.67 -21.20
C ALA A 69 7.36 5.87 -21.89
N ASP A 70 8.23 5.24 -21.10
CA ASP A 70 9.33 4.40 -21.60
C ASP A 70 8.87 3.02 -22.11
N LEU A 71 7.67 2.56 -21.69
CA LEU A 71 7.04 1.30 -22.12
C LEU A 71 6.26 1.39 -23.44
N LYS A 72 6.20 2.57 -24.07
CA LYS A 72 5.51 2.78 -25.35
C LYS A 72 6.24 2.18 -26.55
#